data_AF-V4XVC7-F1
#
_entry.id   AF-V4XVC7-F1
#
_cell.length_a   1.000
_cell.length_b   1.000
_cell.length_c   1.000
_cell.angle_alpha   90.00
_cell.angle_beta   90.00
_cell.angle_gamma   90.00
#
_symmetry.space_group_name_H-M   'P 1'
#
loop_
_entity.id
_entity.type
_entity.pdbx_description
1 polymer ?
#
loop_
_entity_poly.entity_id
_entity_poly.type
_entity_poly.pdbx_seq_one_letter_code
_entity_poly.pdbx_strand_id
1 'polypeptide(L)' 'MEDGDLAPQISVLKNGNEVLHLDGIATPLEGGDTLAIFPPVAGGHV' A
#
# COMPACT_ATOMS: atom_id res chain seq x y z
N MET A 1 -19.08 6.07 2.48
CA MET A 1 -17.71 5.93 2.98
C MET A 1 -17.43 4.46 2.79
N GLU A 2 -16.55 4.13 1.85
CA GLU A 2 -16.13 2.74 1.61
C GLU A 2 -15.04 2.46 2.64
N ASP A 3 -15.45 2.24 3.88
CA ASP A 3 -14.56 2.03 5.01
C ASP A 3 -13.84 0.68 4.83
N GLY A 4 -12.59 0.73 4.37
CA GLY A 4 -11.69 -0.41 4.34
C GLY A 4 -11.05 -0.73 2.98
N ASP A 5 -11.38 0.00 1.91
CA ASP A 5 -10.68 -0.19 0.63
C ASP A 5 -9.47 0.75 0.49
N LEU A 6 -8.40 0.25 -0.10
CA LEU A 6 -7.21 1.06 -0.35
C LEU A 6 -7.51 2.00 -1.51
N ALA A 7 -7.43 3.31 -1.28
CA ALA A 7 -7.70 4.24 -2.37
C ALA A 7 -6.71 3.98 -3.52
N PRO A 8 -7.18 3.90 -4.79
CA PRO A 8 -6.41 3.35 -5.92
C PRO A 8 -5.17 4.17 -6.28
N GLN A 9 -5.04 5.36 -5.71
CA GLN A 9 -3.96 6.30 -5.95
C GLN A 9 -2.85 6.19 -4.88
N ILE A 10 -2.99 5.32 -3.87
CA ILE A 10 -2.01 5.16 -2.78
C ILE A 10 -1.33 3.80 -2.95
N SER A 11 0.00 3.76 -2.84
CA SER A 11 0.76 2.49 -2.85
C SER A 11 1.14 2.09 -1.43
N VAL A 12 0.89 0.83 -1.08
CA VAL A 12 1.23 0.24 0.22
C VAL A 12 2.10 -0.98 0.01
N LEU A 13 3.25 -1.01 0.67
CA LEU A 13 4.23 -2.09 0.57
C LEU A 13 4.46 -2.73 1.94
N LYS A 14 4.45 -4.07 1.97
CA LYS A 14 4.90 -4.92 3.08
C LYS A 14 6.32 -5.40 2.80
N ASN A 15 7.29 -4.99 3.61
CA ASN A 15 8.71 -5.33 3.45
C ASN A 15 9.26 -5.07 2.03
N GLY A 16 8.75 -4.03 1.36
CA GLY A 16 9.13 -3.69 -0.02
C GLY A 16 8.32 -4.40 -1.11
N ASN A 17 7.33 -5.24 -0.78
CA ASN A 17 6.43 -5.87 -1.73
C ASN A 17 5.03 -5.23 -1.68
N GLU A 18 4.44 -4.89 -2.83
CA GLU A 18 3.15 -4.20 -2.87
C GLU A 18 2.00 -5.12 -2.43
N VAL A 19 1.19 -4.68 -1.47
CA VAL A 19 0.11 -5.49 -0.89
C VAL A 19 -0.99 -5.81 -1.92
N LEU A 20 -1.17 -4.96 -2.94
CA LEU A 20 -2.10 -5.22 -4.04
C LEU A 20 -1.71 -6.43 -4.91
N HIS A 21 -0.44 -6.82 -4.92
CA HIS A 21 0.02 -8.06 -5.55
C HIS A 21 -0.04 -9.29 -4.62
N LEU A 22 -0.44 -9.09 -3.36
CA LEU A 22 -0.64 -10.13 -2.35
C LEU A 22 -2.15 -10.35 -2.14
N ASP A 23 -2.65 -10.14 -0.92
CA ASP A 23 -4.07 -10.25 -0.54
C ASP A 23 -4.74 -8.87 -0.42
N GLY A 24 -4.15 -7.84 -1.02
CA GLY A 24 -4.63 -6.46 -0.93
C GLY A 24 -4.65 -5.97 0.51
N ILE A 25 -5.72 -5.29 0.92
CA ILE A 25 -5.93 -4.83 2.29
C ILE A 25 -6.09 -5.99 3.29
N ALA A 26 -6.41 -7.20 2.82
CA ALA A 26 -6.48 -8.39 3.67
C ALA A 26 -5.12 -9.06 3.89
N THR A 27 -4.03 -8.51 3.33
CA THR A 27 -2.67 -9.04 3.51
C THR A 27 -2.33 -9.14 5.00
N PRO A 28 -2.06 -10.34 5.53
CA PRO A 28 -1.76 -10.52 6.95
C PRO A 28 -0.42 -9.86 7.30
N LEU A 29 -0.38 -9.24 8.49
CA LEU A 29 0.80 -8.61 9.06
C LEU A 29 1.26 -9.40 10.30
N GLU A 30 2.57 -9.55 10.42
CA GLU A 30 3.23 -10.23 11.52
C GLU A 30 4.11 -9.24 12.29
N GLY A 31 4.43 -9.58 13.54
CA GLY A 31 5.32 -8.75 14.36
C GLY A 31 6.70 -8.63 13.72
N GLY A 32 7.14 -7.39 13.44
CA GLY A 32 8.41 -7.10 12.79
C GLY A 32 8.29 -6.76 11.30
N ASP A 33 7.11 -6.89 10.70
CA ASP A 33 6.85 -6.38 9.35
C ASP A 33 6.98 -4.85 9.29
N THR A 34 7.60 -4.37 8.22
CA THR A 34 7.68 -2.94 7.91
C THR A 34 6.71 -2.60 6.79
N LEU A 35 5.85 -1.61 7.05
CA LEU A 35 4.95 -1.05 6.05
C LEU A 35 5.48 0.28 5.53
N ALA A 36 5.51 0.44 4.21
CA ALA A 36 5.77 1.70 3.55
C ALA A 36 4.49 2.16 2.82
N ILE A 37 4.11 3.42 3.03
CA ILE A 37 2.94 4.04 2.42
C ILE A 37 3.42 5.23 1.60
N PHE A 38 3.11 5.22 0.31
CA PHE A 38 3.49 6.29 -0.60
C PHE A 38 2.25 7.06 -1.05
N PRO A 39 2.26 8.41 -0.95
CA PRO A 39 1.19 9.20 -1.53
C PRO A 39 1.17 9.02 -3.05
N PRO A 40 0.04 9.36 -3.72
CA PRO A 40 -0.03 9.37 -5.18
C PRO A 40 1.15 10.12 -5.80
N VAL A 41 1.98 9.38 -6.53
CA VAL A 41 3.10 9.96 -7.28
C VAL A 41 2.58 10.50 -8.61
N ALA A 42 2.14 11.76 -8.61
CA ALA A 42 2.09 12.52 -9.84
C ALA A 42 3.53 12.83 -10.23
N GLY A 43 4.03 12.26 -11.34
CA GLY A 43 5.41 12.46 -11.80
C GLY A 43 5.82 13.93 -11.70
N GLY A 44 6.87 14.20 -10.93
CA GLY A 44 7.46 15.54 -10.86
C GLY A 44 7.83 15.97 -12.27
N HIS A 45 7.29 17.10 -12.71
CA HIS A 45 7.69 17.67 -13.98
C HIS A 45 9.18 18.03 -13.89
N VAL A 46 9.94 17.51 -14.85
CA VAL A 46 11.34 17.87 -15.11
C VAL A 46 11.45 19.31 -15.62
#